data_AF-A0A847WWD0-F1
#
_entry.id   AF-A0A847WWD0-F1
#
_cell.length_a   1.000
_cell.length_b   1.000
_cell.length_c   1.000
_cell.angle_alpha   90.00
_cell.angle_beta   90.00
_cell.angle_gamma   90.00
#
_symmetry.space_group_name_H-M   'P 1'
#
loop_
_entity.id
_entity.type
_entity.pdbx_description
1 polymer ?
#
loop_
_entity_poly.entity_id
_entity_poly.type
_entity_poly.pdbx_seq_one_letter_code
_entity_poly.pdbx_strand_id
1 'polypeptide(L)'
;MALHNVEEIALGIPSWGRDHPRFAMSLWSDAAFAIIAVLLVLAAVAFAFALWCQFRPHRWQAPMLRLFALVMLLNAGSHLALSLITASIMPGLVTALLVIVPVFGWIVLRAVDSPK
;
A
#
# COMPACT_ATOMS: atom_id res chain seq x y z
N MET A 1 2.25 -3.24 -6.60
CA MET A 1 0.93 -3.75 -6.16
C MET A 1 0.77 -5.23 -6.45
N ALA A 2 0.81 -5.68 -7.72
CA ALA A 2 0.64 -7.12 -8.03
C ALA A 2 1.57 -8.04 -7.20
N LEU A 3 2.87 -7.72 -7.12
CA LEU A 3 3.82 -8.52 -6.33
C LEU A 3 3.52 -8.53 -4.81
N HIS A 4 3.04 -7.40 -4.28
CA HIS A 4 2.67 -7.27 -2.87
C HIS A 4 1.44 -8.12 -2.55
N ASN A 5 0.41 -8.05 -3.38
CA ASN A 5 -0.79 -8.88 -3.22
C ASN A 5 -0.45 -10.38 -3.36
N VAL A 6 0.45 -10.74 -4.28
CA VAL A 6 0.92 -12.12 -4.42
C VAL A 6 1.65 -12.58 -3.16
N GLU A 7 2.51 -11.75 -2.56
CA GLU A 7 3.15 -12.07 -1.27
C GLU A 7 2.11 -12.28 -0.17
N GLU A 8 1.14 -11.37 -0.02
CA GLU A 8 0.10 -11.43 1.00
C GLU A 8 -0.75 -12.71 0.89
N ILE A 9 -1.05 -13.12 -0.35
CA ILE A 9 -1.78 -14.36 -0.63
C ILE A 9 -0.90 -15.58 -0.36
N ALA A 10 0.35 -15.57 -0.83
CA ALA A 10 1.26 -16.70 -0.70
C ALA A 10 1.69 -16.98 0.75
N LEU A 11 1.91 -15.93 1.54
CA LEU A 11 2.26 -16.03 2.96
C LEU A 11 1.03 -16.05 3.87
N GLY A 12 -0.17 -15.84 3.31
CA GLY A 12 -1.44 -16.06 3.97
C GLY A 12 -1.76 -15.04 5.07
N ILE A 13 -2.20 -13.83 4.67
CA ILE A 13 -2.82 -12.86 5.59
C ILE A 13 -3.91 -13.49 6.48
N PRO A 14 -4.83 -14.33 5.97
CA PRO A 14 -5.86 -14.95 6.80
C PRO A 14 -5.31 -15.85 7.91
N SER A 15 -4.25 -16.62 7.64
CA SER A 15 -3.57 -17.44 8.65
C SER A 15 -2.86 -16.57 9.68
N TRP A 16 -2.07 -15.59 9.22
CA TRP A 16 -1.37 -14.67 10.11
C TRP A 16 -2.34 -13.93 11.04
N GLY A 17 -3.51 -13.54 10.52
CA GLY A 17 -4.55 -12.89 11.31
C GLY A 17 -5.15 -13.81 12.38
N ARG A 18 -5.36 -15.10 12.09
CA ARG A 18 -5.85 -16.05 13.09
C ARG A 18 -4.88 -16.22 14.26
N ASP A 19 -3.58 -16.16 14.00
CA ASP A 19 -2.53 -16.24 15.02
C ASP A 19 -2.41 -14.95 15.84
N HIS A 20 -2.88 -13.82 15.29
CA HIS A 20 -2.82 -12.49 15.92
C HIS A 20 -4.22 -11.87 16.07
N PRO A 21 -5.14 -12.50 16.83
CA PRO A 21 -6.56 -12.15 16.83
C PRO A 21 -6.85 -10.75 17.36
N ARG A 22 -6.00 -10.17 18.22
CA ARG A 22 -6.15 -8.77 18.68
C ARG A 22 -5.94 -7.75 17.56
N PHE A 23 -5.17 -8.12 16.54
CA PHE A 23 -4.89 -7.29 15.36
C PHE A 23 -5.73 -7.71 14.16
N ALA A 24 -6.24 -8.96 14.16
CA ALA A 24 -7.15 -9.46 13.14
C ALA A 24 -8.64 -9.27 13.44
N MET A 25 -9.07 -9.12 14.69
CA MET A 25 -10.48 -8.78 15.00
C MET A 25 -10.91 -7.42 14.41
N SER A 26 -9.93 -6.57 14.06
CA SER A 26 -10.13 -5.34 13.30
C SER A 26 -10.10 -5.53 11.77
N LEU A 27 -9.88 -6.74 11.25
CA LEU A 27 -9.81 -7.07 9.81
C LEU A 27 -11.01 -7.93 9.34
N TRP A 28 -11.70 -8.60 10.27
CA TRP A 28 -12.79 -9.56 9.98
C TRP A 28 -14.18 -9.10 10.45
N SER A 29 -14.34 -7.87 10.95
CA SER A 29 -15.66 -7.23 11.03
C SER A 29 -16.05 -6.69 9.65
N ASP A 30 -17.34 -6.66 9.30
CA ASP A 30 -17.82 -6.19 7.98
C ASP A 30 -17.27 -4.81 7.57
N ALA A 31 -17.01 -3.94 8.56
CA ALA A 31 -16.42 -2.62 8.36
C ALA A 31 -14.95 -2.68 7.88
N ALA A 32 -14.21 -3.70 8.28
CA ALA A 32 -12.79 -3.83 7.97
C ALA A 32 -12.53 -4.50 6.63
N PHE A 33 -13.36 -5.49 6.26
CA PHE A 33 -13.42 -5.97 4.89
C PHE A 33 -13.75 -4.81 3.93
N ALA A 34 -14.68 -3.92 4.32
CA ALA A 34 -14.97 -2.71 3.57
C ALA A 34 -13.75 -1.77 3.48
N ILE A 35 -12.96 -1.61 4.56
CA ILE A 35 -11.73 -0.80 4.52
C ILE A 35 -10.67 -1.42 3.61
N ILE A 36 -10.42 -2.72 3.68
CA ILE A 36 -9.46 -3.42 2.79
C ILE A 36 -9.93 -3.35 1.34
N ALA A 37 -11.23 -3.56 1.10
CA ALA A 37 -11.83 -3.41 -0.23
C ALA A 37 -11.70 -1.96 -0.74
N VAL A 38 -11.92 -0.97 0.12
CA VAL A 38 -11.71 0.44 -0.20
C VAL A 38 -10.24 0.72 -0.49
N LEU A 39 -9.30 0.17 0.27
CA LEU A 39 -7.86 0.33 0.02
C LEU A 39 -7.42 -0.34 -1.28
N LEU A 40 -7.95 -1.53 -1.60
CA LEU A 40 -7.74 -2.22 -2.88
C LEU A 40 -8.33 -1.43 -4.06
N VAL A 41 -9.54 -0.88 -3.89
CA VAL A 41 -10.18 -0.01 -4.88
C VAL A 41 -9.40 1.28 -5.06
N LEU A 42 -8.95 1.91 -3.97
CA LEU A 42 -8.12 3.11 -4.02
C LEU A 42 -6.77 2.83 -4.68
N ALA A 43 -6.16 1.68 -4.41
CA ALA A 43 -4.92 1.26 -5.07
C ALA A 43 -5.14 0.98 -6.56
N ALA A 44 -6.25 0.36 -6.95
CA ALA A 44 -6.61 0.11 -8.34
C ALA A 44 -6.93 1.41 -9.09
N VAL A 45 -7.71 2.30 -8.47
CA VAL A 45 -8.04 3.64 -9.00
C VAL A 45 -6.77 4.47 -9.15
N ALA A 46 -5.89 4.46 -8.16
CA ALA A 46 -4.65 5.20 -8.23
C ALA A 46 -3.66 4.63 -9.26
N PHE A 47 -3.62 3.31 -9.44
CA PHE A 47 -2.85 2.67 -10.51
C PHE A 47 -3.40 3.04 -11.91
N ALA A 48 -4.72 2.97 -12.09
CA ALA A 48 -5.39 3.38 -13.32
C ALA A 48 -5.19 4.88 -13.60
N PHE A 49 -5.23 5.71 -12.55
CA PHE A 49 -4.97 7.14 -12.63
C PHE A 49 -3.51 7.42 -12.99
N ALA A 50 -2.54 6.72 -12.39
CA ALA A 50 -1.13 6.84 -12.75
C ALA A 50 -0.88 6.47 -14.22
N LEU A 51 -1.48 5.38 -14.70
CA LEU A 51 -1.44 4.98 -16.11
C LEU A 51 -2.08 6.03 -17.02
N TRP A 52 -3.27 6.54 -16.69
CA TRP A 52 -3.90 7.63 -17.43
C TRP A 52 -3.00 8.86 -17.50
N CYS A 53 -2.39 9.21 -16.37
CA CYS A 53 -1.56 10.40 -16.26
C CYS A 53 -0.31 10.32 -17.14
N GLN A 54 0.28 9.14 -17.27
CA GLN A 54 1.41 8.90 -18.15
C GLN A 54 1.13 9.25 -19.62
N PHE A 55 -0.13 9.19 -20.06
CA PHE A 55 -0.51 9.47 -21.45
C PHE A 55 -1.06 10.88 -21.69
N ARG A 56 -1.30 11.71 -20.66
CA ARG A 56 -1.81 13.10 -20.81
C ARG A 56 -1.33 14.05 -19.70
N PRO A 57 -0.14 14.66 -19.79
CA PRO A 57 0.44 15.46 -18.72
C PRO A 57 -0.44 16.67 -18.36
N HIS A 58 -1.01 16.62 -17.15
CA HIS A 58 -1.80 17.71 -16.56
C HIS A 58 -1.13 18.20 -15.26
N ARG A 59 -1.31 19.48 -14.93
CA ARG A 59 -0.71 20.11 -13.74
C ARG A 59 -1.09 19.47 -12.40
N TRP A 60 -2.16 18.68 -12.37
CA TRP A 60 -2.70 18.01 -11.18
C TRP A 60 -2.09 16.63 -10.94
N GLN A 61 -1.26 16.12 -11.85
CA GLN A 61 -0.71 14.77 -11.76
C GLN A 61 0.32 14.62 -10.65
N ALA A 62 1.23 15.59 -10.54
CA ALA A 62 2.28 15.57 -9.55
C ALA A 62 1.74 15.52 -8.11
N PRO A 63 0.78 16.38 -7.68
CA PRO A 63 0.22 16.28 -6.33
C PRO A 63 -0.57 14.98 -6.10
N MET A 64 -1.31 14.49 -7.11
CA MET A 64 -2.07 13.23 -6.98
C MET A 64 -1.16 12.02 -6.86
N LEU A 65 -0.07 11.97 -7.64
CA LEU A 65 0.92 10.90 -7.57
C LEU A 65 1.65 10.92 -6.21
N ARG A 66 1.95 12.10 -5.65
CA ARG A 66 2.51 12.21 -4.29
C ARG A 66 1.52 11.75 -3.23
N LEU A 67 0.26 12.14 -3.32
CA LEU A 67 -0.77 11.69 -2.38
C LEU A 67 -0.88 10.17 -2.40
N PHE A 68 -0.93 9.58 -3.59
CA PHE A 68 -0.92 8.13 -3.73
C PHE A 68 0.34 7.50 -3.13
N ALA A 69 1.51 8.05 -3.42
CA ALA A 69 2.76 7.56 -2.86
C ALA A 69 2.80 7.62 -1.32
N LEU A 70 2.26 8.68 -0.72
CA LEU A 70 2.12 8.79 0.74
C LEU A 70 1.18 7.71 1.30
N VAL A 71 0.03 7.47 0.67
CA VAL A 71 -0.89 6.38 1.07
C VAL A 71 -0.19 5.02 1.01
N MET A 72 0.59 4.78 -0.05
CA MET A 72 1.35 3.54 -0.20
C MET A 72 2.43 3.37 0.86
N LEU A 73 3.12 4.45 1.25
CA LEU A 73 4.09 4.43 2.33
C LEU A 73 3.44 4.21 3.69
N LEU A 74 2.25 4.77 3.94
CA LEU A 74 1.47 4.49 5.14
C LEU A 74 1.06 3.02 5.19
N ASN A 75 0.66 2.43 4.06
CA ASN A 75 0.39 1.00 3.98
C ASN A 75 1.64 0.17 4.32
N ALA A 76 2.80 0.46 3.70
CA ALA A 76 4.06 -0.20 4.06
C ALA A 76 4.42 -0.04 5.55
N GLY A 77 4.17 1.14 6.12
CA GLY A 77 4.36 1.42 7.53
C GLY A 77 3.48 0.56 8.44
N SER A 78 2.26 0.23 8.02
CA SER A 78 1.37 -0.64 8.82
C SER A 78 1.91 -2.07 8.90
N HIS A 79 2.42 -2.65 7.81
CA HIS A 79 3.06 -3.97 7.82
C HIS A 79 4.27 -3.99 8.75
N LEU A 80 5.10 -2.94 8.70
CA LEU A 80 6.27 -2.82 9.58
C LEU A 80 5.85 -2.70 11.04
N ALA A 81 4.93 -1.79 11.35
CA ALA A 81 4.45 -1.56 12.71
C ALA A 81 3.82 -2.84 13.30
N LEU A 82 2.93 -3.49 12.56
CA LEU A 82 2.28 -4.73 12.99
C LEU A 82 3.29 -5.87 13.15
N SER A 83 4.29 -5.96 12.27
CA SER A 83 5.33 -6.96 12.40
C SER A 83 6.18 -6.76 13.66
N LEU A 84 6.52 -5.52 13.98
CA LEU A 84 7.26 -5.18 15.19
C LEU A 84 6.44 -5.43 16.46
N ILE A 85 5.17 -4.99 16.47
CA ILE A 85 4.26 -5.14 17.62
C ILE A 85 3.98 -6.63 17.92
N THR A 86 3.79 -7.44 16.88
CA THR A 86 3.51 -8.88 17.04
C THR A 86 4.77 -9.74 17.14
N ALA A 87 5.96 -9.15 16.95
CA ALA A 87 7.21 -9.87 16.81
C ALA A 87 7.13 -11.02 15.78
N SER A 88 6.34 -10.85 14.73
CA SER A 88 6.12 -11.82 13.66
C SER A 88 6.16 -11.13 12.30
N ILE A 89 6.55 -11.84 11.24
CA ILE A 89 6.56 -11.24 9.89
C ILE A 89 5.13 -11.21 9.36
N MET A 90 4.56 -10.01 9.21
CA MET A 90 3.27 -9.84 8.54
C MET A 90 3.45 -10.05 7.02
N PRO A 91 2.63 -10.89 6.37
CA PRO A 91 2.61 -10.99 4.92
C PRO A 91 2.49 -9.62 4.27
N GLY A 92 3.33 -9.33 3.27
CA GLY A 92 3.40 -8.01 2.62
C GLY A 92 4.57 -7.14 3.12
N LEU A 93 5.23 -7.49 4.23
CA LEU A 93 6.38 -6.75 4.77
C LEU A 93 7.57 -6.75 3.81
N VAL A 94 7.85 -7.87 3.13
CA VAL A 94 9.05 -7.99 2.30
C VAL A 94 8.93 -7.05 1.09
N THR A 95 7.81 -7.11 0.38
CA THR A 95 7.55 -6.20 -0.74
C THR A 95 7.33 -4.76 -0.27
N ALA A 96 6.80 -4.54 0.94
CA ALA A 96 6.71 -3.21 1.52
C ALA A 96 8.11 -2.55 1.62
N LEU A 97 9.10 -3.27 2.15
CA LEU A 97 10.45 -2.75 2.34
C LEU A 97 11.28 -2.71 1.04
N LEU A 98 11.17 -3.73 0.19
CA LEU A 98 12.04 -3.86 -0.99
C LEU A 98 11.49 -3.19 -2.24
N VAL A 99 10.17 -2.92 -2.30
CA VAL A 99 9.52 -2.40 -3.51
C VAL A 99 8.73 -1.14 -3.21
N ILE A 100 7.82 -1.17 -2.24
CA ILE A 100 6.91 -0.04 -1.99
C ILE A 100 7.70 1.15 -1.43
N VAL A 101 8.49 0.97 -0.38
CA VAL A 101 9.26 2.06 0.24
C VAL A 101 10.24 2.71 -0.76
N PRO A 102 11.07 1.98 -1.52
CA PRO A 102 11.99 2.59 -2.47
C PRO A 102 11.27 3.34 -3.60
N VAL A 103 10.25 2.72 -4.21
CA VAL A 103 9.55 3.30 -5.36
C VAL A 103 8.73 4.52 -4.95
N PHE A 104 7.89 4.39 -3.92
CA PHE A 104 7.01 5.48 -3.51
C PHE A 104 7.74 6.53 -2.68
N GLY A 105 8.79 6.16 -1.93
CA GLY A 105 9.71 7.10 -1.30
C GLY A 105 10.41 7.96 -2.35
N TRP A 106 10.91 7.35 -3.42
CA TRP A 106 11.48 8.09 -4.54
C TRP A 106 10.46 9.04 -5.18
N ILE A 107 9.23 8.58 -5.44
CA ILE A 107 8.16 9.42 -6.00
C ILE A 107 7.85 10.62 -5.07
N VAL A 108 7.73 10.42 -3.75
CA VAL A 108 7.49 11.52 -2.81
C VAL A 108 8.63 12.54 -2.86
N LEU A 109 9.87 12.07 -2.90
CA LEU A 109 11.06 12.92 -2.92
C LEU A 109 11.31 13.61 -4.27
N ARG A 110 10.87 13.02 -5.38
CA ARG A 110 11.27 13.42 -6.75
C ARG A 110 10.14 13.88 -7.66
N ALA A 111 8.87 13.62 -7.35
CA ALA A 111 7.73 14.11 -8.14
C ALA A 111 7.54 15.65 -8.02
N VAL A 112 8.59 16.40 -7.71
CA VAL A 112 8.68 17.87 -7.64
C VAL A 112 9.50 18.46 -8.79
N ASP A 113 10.19 17.64 -9.58
CA ASP A 113 10.95 18.14 -10.72
C ASP A 113 10.11 18.02 -11.99
N SER A 114 9.14 18.94 -12.17
CA SER A 114 8.58 19.22 -13.50
C SER A 114 8.63 20.72 -13.73
N PRO A 115 9.20 21.18 -14.86
CA PRO A 115 9.48 22.58 -15.12
C PRO A 115 8.18 23.41 -15.11
N LYS A 116 8.32 24.66 -14.67
CA LYS A 116 7.27 25.69 -14.55
C LYS A 116 6.40 25.82 -15.80
#